data_AF-A0A3D1S1P7-F1
#
_entry.id   AF-A0A3D1S1P7-F1
#
_cell.length_a   1.000
_cell.length_b   1.000
_cell.length_c   1.000
_cell.angle_alpha   90.00
_cell.angle_beta   90.00
_cell.angle_gamma   90.00
#
_symmetry.space_group_name_H-M   'P 1'
#
loop_
_entity.id
_entity.type
_entity.pdbx_description
1 polymer ?
#
loop_
_entity_poly.entity_id
_entity_poly.type
_entity_poly.pdbx_seq_one_letter_code
_entity_poly.pdbx_strand_id
1 'polypeptide(L)'
;MFSALEILSTLLIVVAVCALFFAIKWQITHALLAEMLHQQNLDAQRVVQPKQAFDPELQDLYAAKAQEARDLHNTIRRFIPKQFIQHLAAKHESDLKVGFADEDDLAILFVDICQFSHLAETLSPQQTLNFLNSFFLRMNAPIHANNGFIDKFNGDAIMALFDHPDGSEHDKVMDALQAAIGLRLALNLYNKHRENSGYQPINIGIGIHYGPVIIGTVGTEDRMDTTALGDSVNIAYRLEGLCRNYHADIIISEQVVLNLPPRHRMTFRILDNVIVKGRSQGQKIYEVLSHLPKQQQIIKLAQEKEILTCLSLRKQKRLGEMADTASSCIARYPTEPVFAQFLAQAEFLTRNPFHENKSGAINSPLI
;
A
#
# COMPACT_ATOMS: atom_id res chain seq x y z
N MET A 1 -24.07 -36.78 -105.74
CA MET A 1 -24.55 -35.38 -105.78
C MET A 1 -25.84 -35.33 -104.99
N PHE A 2 -25.81 -34.81 -103.76
CA PHE A 2 -27.05 -34.46 -103.05
C PHE A 2 -27.63 -33.21 -103.71
N SER A 3 -28.94 -33.15 -103.88
CA SER A 3 -29.59 -32.01 -104.52
C SER A 3 -29.47 -30.78 -103.61
N ALA A 4 -29.31 -29.58 -104.17
CA ALA A 4 -29.15 -28.35 -103.38
C ALA A 4 -30.28 -28.11 -102.36
N LEU A 5 -31.45 -28.72 -102.60
CA LEU A 5 -32.63 -28.67 -101.73
C LEU A 5 -32.45 -29.46 -100.42
N GLU A 6 -31.74 -30.59 -100.44
CA GLU A 6 -31.52 -31.44 -99.25
C GLU A 6 -30.51 -30.81 -98.27
N ILE A 7 -29.51 -30.10 -98.79
CA ILE A 7 -28.54 -29.36 -97.97
C ILE A 7 -29.23 -28.17 -97.28
N LEU A 8 -30.14 -27.49 -97.99
CA LEU A 8 -30.89 -26.37 -97.43
C LEU A 8 -31.86 -26.83 -96.32
N SER A 9 -32.56 -27.97 -96.50
CA SER A 9 -33.48 -28.49 -95.47
C SER A 9 -32.75 -28.96 -94.21
N THR A 10 -31.62 -29.65 -94.36
CA THR A 10 -30.80 -30.10 -93.22
C THR A 10 -30.20 -28.93 -92.45
N LEU A 11 -29.72 -27.89 -93.14
CA LEU A 11 -29.23 -26.66 -92.51
C LEU A 11 -30.35 -25.96 -91.70
N LEU A 12 -31.56 -25.90 -92.25
CA LEU A 12 -32.70 -25.25 -91.61
C LEU A 12 -33.16 -25.98 -90.34
N ILE A 13 -33.11 -27.33 -90.36
CA ILE A 13 -33.36 -28.17 -89.18
C ILE A 13 -32.30 -27.92 -88.11
N VAL A 14 -31.01 -27.87 -88.48
CA VAL A 14 -29.92 -27.61 -87.53
C VAL A 14 -30.07 -26.23 -86.89
N VAL A 15 -30.38 -25.20 -87.67
CA VAL A 15 -30.62 -23.83 -87.14
C VAL A 15 -31.81 -23.80 -86.19
N ALA A 16 -32.91 -24.48 -86.53
CA ALA A 16 -34.09 -24.57 -85.67
C ALA A 16 -33.80 -25.28 -84.34
N VAL A 17 -33.04 -26.39 -84.37
CA VAL A 17 -32.63 -27.12 -83.17
C VAL A 17 -31.69 -26.28 -82.29
N CYS A 18 -30.73 -25.57 -82.90
CA CYS A 18 -29.86 -24.65 -82.18
C CYS A 18 -30.65 -23.50 -81.53
N ALA A 19 -31.59 -22.89 -82.26
CA ALA A 19 -32.44 -21.82 -81.73
C ALA A 19 -33.28 -22.29 -80.54
N LEU A 20 -33.85 -23.50 -80.63
CA LEU A 20 -34.60 -24.11 -79.54
C LEU A 20 -33.72 -24.36 -78.30
N PHE A 21 -32.50 -24.87 -78.51
CA PHE A 21 -31.55 -25.12 -77.42
C PHE A 21 -31.12 -23.83 -76.72
N PHE A 22 -30.85 -22.77 -77.48
CA PHE A 22 -30.54 -21.44 -76.94
C PHE A 22 -31.71 -20.86 -76.15
N ALA A 23 -32.96 -20.97 -76.66
CA ALA A 23 -34.15 -20.49 -75.97
C ALA A 23 -34.37 -21.21 -74.63
N ILE A 24 -34.21 -22.55 -74.61
CA ILE A 24 -34.33 -23.34 -73.38
C ILE A 24 -33.24 -22.95 -72.38
N LYS A 25 -31.98 -22.85 -72.82
CA LYS A 25 -30.88 -22.41 -71.94
C LYS A 25 -31.13 -21.02 -71.39
N TRP A 26 -31.55 -20.08 -72.23
CA TRP A 26 -31.86 -18.70 -71.83
C TRP A 26 -32.93 -18.66 -70.75
N GLN A 27 -34.02 -19.42 -70.94
CA GLN A 27 -35.13 -19.48 -70.00
C GLN A 27 -34.73 -20.06 -68.63
N ILE A 28 -33.93 -21.14 -68.63
CA ILE A 28 -33.38 -21.73 -67.40
C ILE A 28 -32.45 -20.76 -66.69
N THR A 29 -31.54 -20.10 -67.41
CA THR A 29 -30.62 -19.12 -66.81
C THR A 29 -31.36 -17.93 -66.22
N HIS A 30 -32.43 -17.46 -66.86
CA HIS A 30 -33.24 -16.36 -66.34
C HIS A 30 -34.03 -16.76 -65.10
N ALA A 31 -34.57 -17.98 -65.07
CA ALA A 31 -35.28 -18.49 -63.90
C ALA A 31 -34.35 -18.62 -62.68
N LEU A 32 -33.14 -19.17 -62.88
CA LEU A 32 -32.13 -19.28 -61.82
C LEU A 32 -31.66 -17.91 -61.32
N LEU A 33 -31.46 -16.94 -62.22
CA LEU A 33 -31.12 -15.55 -61.86
C LEU A 33 -32.23 -14.89 -61.04
N ALA A 34 -33.49 -15.08 -61.43
CA ALA A 34 -34.62 -14.53 -60.69
C ALA A 34 -34.74 -15.14 -59.28
N GLU A 35 -34.50 -16.45 -59.15
CA GLU A 35 -34.52 -17.14 -57.87
C GLU A 35 -33.37 -16.71 -56.95
N MET A 36 -32.16 -16.54 -57.50
CA MET A 36 -31.01 -16.01 -56.76
C MET A 36 -31.23 -14.58 -56.29
N LEU A 37 -31.79 -13.70 -57.13
CA LEU A 37 -32.13 -12.33 -56.76
C LEU A 37 -33.23 -12.29 -55.69
N HIS A 38 -34.19 -13.21 -55.75
CA HIS A 38 -35.23 -13.34 -54.72
C HIS A 38 -34.66 -13.81 -53.39
N GLN A 39 -33.77 -14.81 -53.39
CA GLN A 39 -33.06 -15.26 -52.18
C GLN A 39 -32.18 -14.15 -51.60
N GLN A 40 -31.41 -13.42 -52.42
CA GLN A 40 -30.63 -12.29 -51.94
C GLN A 40 -31.49 -11.20 -51.30
N ASN A 41 -32.67 -10.92 -51.85
CA ASN A 41 -33.62 -9.97 -51.25
C ASN A 41 -34.21 -10.47 -49.91
N LEU A 42 -34.50 -11.77 -49.81
CA LEU A 42 -34.98 -12.38 -48.56
C LEU A 42 -33.91 -12.41 -47.48
N ASP A 43 -32.66 -12.69 -47.84
CA ASP A 43 -31.53 -12.67 -46.91
C ASP A 43 -31.15 -11.24 -46.49
N ALA A 44 -31.24 -10.27 -47.40
CA ALA A 44 -31.08 -8.84 -47.08
C ALA A 44 -32.18 -8.32 -46.13
N GLN A 45 -33.39 -8.89 -46.18
CA GLN A 45 -34.46 -8.58 -45.21
C GLN A 45 -34.31 -9.30 -43.87
N ARG A 46 -33.56 -10.42 -43.81
CA ARG A 46 -33.27 -11.14 -42.55
C ARG A 46 -32.14 -10.50 -41.75
N VAL A 47 -31.24 -9.76 -42.39
CA VAL A 47 -30.14 -9.05 -41.73
C VAL A 47 -30.63 -7.63 -41.36
N VAL A 48 -30.86 -7.41 -40.07
CA VAL A 48 -31.29 -6.14 -39.43
C VAL A 48 -32.79 -5.83 -39.52
N GLN A 49 -33.61 -6.66 -38.87
CA GLN A 49 -34.58 -6.03 -37.98
C GLN A 49 -33.77 -5.43 -36.82
N PRO A 50 -33.80 -4.11 -36.57
CA PRO A 50 -33.22 -3.57 -35.36
C PRO A 50 -33.92 -4.29 -34.20
N LYS A 51 -33.14 -4.88 -33.28
CA LYS A 51 -33.64 -5.30 -31.96
C LYS A 51 -34.62 -4.22 -31.52
N GLN A 52 -35.86 -4.62 -31.21
CA GLN A 52 -36.92 -3.74 -30.71
C GLN A 52 -36.27 -2.62 -29.89
N ALA A 53 -36.53 -1.36 -30.28
CA ALA A 53 -36.04 -0.20 -29.54
C ALA A 53 -36.22 -0.50 -28.05
N PHE A 54 -35.10 -0.55 -27.32
CA PHE A 54 -35.11 -0.78 -25.87
C PHE A 54 -36.11 0.22 -25.29
N ASP A 55 -37.10 -0.27 -24.55
CA ASP A 55 -38.13 0.57 -23.94
C ASP A 55 -37.44 1.73 -23.21
N PRO A 56 -37.70 3.00 -23.56
CA PRO A 56 -37.02 4.16 -22.96
C PRO A 56 -37.16 4.16 -21.43
N GLU A 57 -38.30 3.72 -20.90
CA GLU A 57 -38.51 3.61 -19.44
C GLU A 57 -37.59 2.54 -18.82
N LEU A 58 -37.37 1.43 -19.53
CA LEU A 58 -36.47 0.36 -19.11
C LEU A 58 -35.00 0.80 -19.21
N GLN A 59 -34.66 1.58 -20.23
CA GLN A 59 -33.32 2.14 -20.40
C GLN A 59 -32.99 3.16 -19.30
N ASP A 60 -33.94 4.03 -18.95
CA ASP A 60 -33.82 4.97 -17.85
C ASP A 60 -33.72 4.25 -16.50
N LEU A 61 -34.52 3.18 -16.30
CA LEU A 61 -34.44 2.33 -15.11
C LEU A 61 -33.07 1.64 -14.98
N TYR A 62 -32.54 1.05 -16.07
CA TYR A 62 -31.21 0.43 -16.08
C TYR A 62 -30.10 1.47 -15.84
N ALA A 63 -30.21 2.66 -16.44
CA ALA A 63 -29.26 3.74 -16.22
C ALA A 63 -29.28 4.22 -14.76
N ALA A 64 -30.47 4.38 -14.17
CA ALA A 64 -30.65 4.74 -12.76
C ALA A 64 -30.10 3.66 -11.82
N LYS A 65 -30.38 2.38 -12.09
CA LYS A 65 -29.82 1.25 -11.31
C LYS A 65 -28.30 1.14 -11.43
N ALA A 66 -27.76 1.36 -12.63
CA ALA A 66 -26.31 1.40 -12.84
C ALA A 66 -25.68 2.60 -12.11
N GLN A 67 -26.37 3.73 -12.04
CA GLN A 67 -25.91 4.90 -11.30
C GLN A 67 -25.93 4.66 -9.78
N GLU A 68 -27.02 4.11 -9.26
CA GLU A 68 -27.16 3.70 -7.86
C GLU A 68 -26.04 2.71 -7.46
N ALA A 69 -25.79 1.70 -8.30
CA ALA A 69 -24.72 0.74 -8.09
C ALA A 69 -23.32 1.39 -8.11
N ARG A 70 -23.08 2.35 -9.02
CA ARG A 70 -21.83 3.13 -9.07
C ARG A 70 -21.64 3.98 -7.81
N ASP A 71 -22.69 4.66 -7.35
CA ASP A 71 -22.63 5.54 -6.17
C ASP A 71 -22.41 4.74 -4.89
N LEU A 72 -23.06 3.57 -4.77
CA LEU A 72 -22.82 2.63 -3.70
C LEU A 72 -21.38 2.09 -3.73
N HIS A 73 -20.90 1.65 -4.90
CA HIS A 73 -19.53 1.18 -5.07
C HIS A 73 -18.50 2.26 -4.71
N ASN A 74 -18.71 3.50 -5.15
CA ASN A 74 -17.85 4.64 -4.83
C ASN A 74 -17.81 4.94 -3.32
N THR A 75 -18.93 4.71 -2.62
CA THR A 75 -19.01 4.87 -1.17
C THR A 75 -18.26 3.76 -0.45
N ILE A 76 -18.52 2.49 -0.80
CA ILE A 76 -17.86 1.32 -0.19
C ILE A 76 -16.35 1.38 -0.36
N ARG A 77 -15.86 1.78 -1.54
CA ARG A 77 -14.43 1.86 -1.84
C ARG A 77 -13.67 2.91 -1.02
N ARG A 78 -14.35 3.81 -0.31
CA ARG A 78 -13.71 4.74 0.65
C ARG A 78 -13.38 4.09 1.98
N PHE A 79 -13.98 2.94 2.28
CA PHE A 79 -13.78 2.20 3.53
C PHE A 79 -12.80 1.05 3.38
N ILE A 80 -12.52 0.60 2.15
CA ILE A 80 -11.62 -0.53 1.88
C ILE A 80 -10.49 -0.05 0.96
N PRO A 81 -9.22 -0.18 1.37
CA PRO A 81 -8.09 0.20 0.53
C PRO A 81 -8.10 -0.61 -0.78
N LYS A 82 -8.10 0.08 -1.93
CA LYS A 82 -8.11 -0.58 -3.24
C LYS A 82 -6.90 -1.51 -3.39
N GLN A 83 -5.74 -1.08 -2.91
CA GLN A 83 -4.49 -1.81 -2.97
C GLN A 83 -4.58 -3.15 -2.23
N PHE A 84 -5.28 -3.18 -1.08
CA PHE A 84 -5.55 -4.43 -0.36
C PHE A 84 -6.34 -5.43 -1.22
N ILE A 85 -7.40 -4.95 -1.89
CA ILE A 85 -8.19 -5.79 -2.80
C ILE A 85 -7.35 -6.25 -3.99
N GLN A 86 -6.50 -5.39 -4.54
CA GLN A 86 -5.62 -5.73 -5.66
C GLN A 86 -4.58 -6.79 -5.24
N HIS A 87 -4.01 -6.66 -4.04
CA HIS A 87 -3.07 -7.63 -3.47
C HIS A 87 -3.71 -9.03 -3.37
N LEU A 88 -4.91 -9.12 -2.79
CA LEU A 88 -5.62 -10.39 -2.67
C LEU A 88 -6.14 -10.93 -4.01
N ALA A 89 -6.66 -10.07 -4.89
CA ALA A 89 -7.20 -10.47 -6.18
C ALA A 89 -6.12 -10.95 -7.16
N ALA A 90 -4.88 -10.47 -7.04
CA ALA A 90 -3.77 -10.95 -7.85
C ALA A 90 -3.51 -12.45 -7.65
N LYS A 91 -3.86 -13.00 -6.48
CA LYS A 91 -3.68 -14.41 -6.13
C LYS A 91 -4.99 -15.22 -6.14
N HIS A 92 -6.15 -14.57 -6.20
CA HIS A 92 -7.47 -15.21 -6.15
C HIS A 92 -8.41 -14.67 -7.25
N GLU A 93 -8.82 -15.54 -8.17
CA GLU A 93 -9.38 -15.15 -9.47
C GLU A 93 -10.78 -14.51 -9.48
N SER A 94 -11.60 -14.52 -8.42
CA SER A 94 -12.94 -13.93 -8.57
C SER A 94 -13.76 -13.56 -7.34
N ASP A 95 -13.58 -14.18 -6.17
CA ASP A 95 -14.41 -13.84 -4.99
C ASP A 95 -13.54 -13.69 -3.75
N LEU A 96 -13.71 -12.58 -3.02
CA LEU A 96 -13.14 -12.40 -1.67
C LEU A 96 -14.13 -13.00 -0.65
N LYS A 97 -13.71 -14.02 0.09
CA LYS A 97 -14.45 -14.67 1.17
C LYS A 97 -13.69 -14.50 2.48
N VAL A 98 -14.44 -14.50 3.58
CA VAL A 98 -13.89 -14.49 4.93
C VAL A 98 -12.90 -15.65 5.09
N GLY A 99 -11.75 -15.38 5.71
CA GLY A 99 -10.71 -16.37 5.97
C GLY A 99 -9.71 -16.51 4.83
N PHE A 100 -9.85 -15.77 3.72
CA PHE A 100 -8.74 -15.66 2.77
C PHE A 100 -7.61 -14.87 3.39
N ALA A 101 -6.42 -15.45 3.27
CA ALA A 101 -5.20 -14.89 3.80
C ALA A 101 -4.05 -15.27 2.87
N ASP A 102 -3.15 -14.34 2.70
CA ASP A 102 -1.92 -14.51 1.94
C ASP A 102 -0.75 -14.08 2.83
N GLU A 103 0.36 -14.82 2.72
CA GLU A 103 1.58 -14.51 3.45
C GLU A 103 2.55 -13.80 2.51
N ASP A 104 2.98 -12.61 2.90
CA ASP A 104 3.98 -11.82 2.17
C ASP A 104 4.87 -11.04 3.15
N ASP A 105 6.10 -10.77 2.72
CA ASP A 105 7.02 -9.91 3.45
C ASP A 105 6.82 -8.45 3.03
N LEU A 106 6.40 -7.61 3.98
CA LEU A 106 6.07 -6.20 3.73
C LEU A 106 6.87 -5.27 4.62
N ALA A 107 7.04 -4.03 4.15
CA ALA A 107 7.37 -2.95 5.06
C ALA A 107 6.08 -2.38 5.69
N ILE A 108 6.10 -2.23 7.00
CA ILE A 108 4.97 -1.81 7.83
C ILE A 108 5.38 -0.53 8.53
N LEU A 109 4.56 0.50 8.41
CA LEU A 109 4.79 1.81 8.99
C LEU A 109 3.66 2.16 9.94
N PHE A 110 4.00 2.53 11.16
CA PHE A 110 3.08 3.13 12.12
C PHE A 110 3.45 4.60 12.34
N VAL A 111 2.43 5.45 12.40
CA VAL A 111 2.56 6.86 12.80
C VAL A 111 1.61 7.10 13.97
N ASP A 112 2.05 7.81 15.00
CA ASP A 112 1.16 8.29 16.07
C ASP A 112 1.47 9.75 16.43
N ILE A 113 0.47 10.49 16.90
CA ILE A 113 0.67 11.88 17.32
C ILE A 113 1.17 11.87 18.78
N CYS A 114 2.35 12.45 18.98
CA CYS A 114 2.92 12.58 20.31
C CYS A 114 1.97 13.39 21.20
N GLN A 115 1.57 12.81 22.34
CA GLN A 115 0.72 13.45 23.34
C GLN A 115 -0.68 13.87 22.83
N PHE A 116 -1.25 13.15 21.87
CA PHE A 116 -2.57 13.46 21.34
C PHE A 116 -3.67 13.54 22.40
N SER A 117 -3.66 12.69 23.43
CA SER A 117 -4.66 12.75 24.50
C SER A 117 -4.74 14.13 25.14
N HIS A 118 -3.60 14.78 25.40
CA HIS A 118 -3.56 16.15 25.93
C HIS A 118 -4.12 17.17 24.93
N LEU A 119 -3.85 17.01 23.64
CA LEU A 119 -4.44 17.88 22.62
C LEU A 119 -5.97 17.69 22.56
N ALA A 120 -6.44 16.45 22.57
CA ALA A 120 -7.86 16.10 22.48
C ALA A 120 -8.67 16.63 23.67
N GLU A 121 -8.09 16.68 24.88
CA GLU A 121 -8.71 17.27 26.08
C GLU A 121 -9.02 18.77 25.92
N THR A 122 -8.28 19.48 25.06
CA THR A 122 -8.48 20.92 24.81
C THR A 122 -9.46 21.22 23.67
N LEU A 123 -9.91 20.20 22.93
CA LEU A 123 -10.74 20.34 21.73
C LEU A 123 -12.15 19.80 21.96
N SER A 124 -13.15 20.46 21.37
CA SER A 124 -14.49 19.85 21.27
C SER A 124 -14.47 18.64 20.33
N PRO A 125 -15.42 17.69 20.45
CA PRO A 125 -15.47 16.52 19.57
C PRO A 125 -15.44 16.86 18.06
N GLN A 126 -16.15 17.92 17.65
CA GLN A 126 -16.14 18.36 16.26
C GLN A 126 -14.79 18.95 15.84
N GLN A 127 -14.12 19.70 16.72
CA GLN A 127 -12.76 20.20 16.46
C GLN A 127 -11.75 19.06 16.36
N THR A 128 -11.85 18.04 17.22
CA THR A 128 -11.02 16.83 17.17
C THR A 128 -11.18 16.11 15.85
N LEU A 129 -12.43 15.88 15.39
CA LEU A 129 -12.69 15.28 14.08
C LEU A 129 -12.13 16.11 12.92
N ASN A 130 -12.35 17.42 12.93
CA ASN A 130 -11.83 18.32 11.90
C ASN A 130 -10.28 18.31 11.87
N PHE A 131 -9.65 18.27 13.04
CA PHE A 131 -8.21 18.15 13.19
C PHE A 131 -7.70 16.83 12.61
N LEU A 132 -8.27 15.69 13.02
CA LEU A 132 -7.87 14.37 12.53
C LEU A 132 -8.03 14.26 11.02
N ASN A 133 -9.15 14.70 10.46
CA ASN A 133 -9.36 14.71 9.01
C ASN A 133 -8.32 15.59 8.28
N SER A 134 -7.98 16.75 8.83
CA SER A 134 -6.94 17.63 8.25
C SER A 134 -5.54 17.01 8.34
N PHE A 135 -5.24 16.33 9.45
CA PHE A 135 -3.99 15.64 9.68
C PHE A 135 -3.85 14.44 8.72
N PHE A 136 -4.83 13.53 8.70
CA PHE A 136 -4.81 12.34 7.85
C PHE A 136 -4.72 12.69 6.36
N LEU A 137 -5.42 13.74 5.91
CA LEU A 137 -5.30 14.20 4.52
C LEU A 137 -3.85 14.52 4.14
N ARG A 138 -3.09 15.15 5.04
CA ARG A 138 -1.70 15.55 4.79
C ARG A 138 -0.73 14.38 4.93
N MET A 139 -0.99 13.45 5.84
CA MET A 139 -0.16 12.26 6.03
C MET A 139 -0.39 11.21 4.92
N ASN A 140 -1.59 11.17 4.34
CA ASN A 140 -1.91 10.26 3.25
C ASN A 140 -1.05 10.51 2.00
N ALA A 141 -0.74 11.77 1.69
CA ALA A 141 -0.03 12.13 0.46
C ALA A 141 1.41 11.54 0.39
N PRO A 142 2.28 11.68 1.42
CA PRO A 142 3.58 11.03 1.42
C PRO A 142 3.54 9.50 1.33
N ILE A 143 2.56 8.85 1.97
CA ILE A 143 2.41 7.39 1.94
C ILE A 143 2.10 6.94 0.51
N HIS A 144 1.07 7.52 -0.10
CA HIS A 144 0.69 7.19 -1.48
C HIS A 144 1.75 7.55 -2.52
N ALA A 145 2.48 8.65 -2.33
CA ALA A 145 3.55 9.07 -3.24
C ALA A 145 4.73 8.09 -3.31
N ASN A 146 4.86 7.22 -2.30
CA ASN A 146 5.89 6.20 -2.21
C ASN A 146 5.25 4.81 -2.19
N ASN A 147 4.25 4.58 -3.04
CA ASN A 147 3.57 3.29 -3.27
C ASN A 147 2.98 2.58 -2.04
N GLY A 148 2.86 3.27 -0.90
CA GLY A 148 2.20 2.75 0.27
C GLY A 148 0.69 2.97 0.21
N PHE A 149 -0.03 2.23 1.06
CA PHE A 149 -1.44 2.48 1.32
C PHE A 149 -1.74 2.39 2.81
N ILE A 150 -2.70 3.18 3.26
CA ILE A 150 -3.19 3.13 4.64
C ILE A 150 -4.12 1.92 4.75
N ASP A 151 -3.78 0.99 5.65
CA ASP A 151 -4.63 -0.14 5.99
C ASP A 151 -5.77 0.32 6.89
N LYS A 152 -5.45 1.03 7.98
CA LYS A 152 -6.44 1.59 8.90
C LYS A 152 -5.93 2.78 9.71
N PHE A 153 -6.90 3.52 10.25
CA PHE A 153 -6.70 4.54 11.28
C PHE A 153 -7.12 3.97 12.63
N ASN A 154 -6.26 4.09 13.64
CA ASN A 154 -6.53 3.63 15.01
C ASN A 154 -6.47 4.83 15.97
N GLY A 155 -7.59 5.51 16.17
CA GLY A 155 -7.59 6.80 16.89
C GLY A 155 -6.90 7.87 16.05
N ASP A 156 -5.78 8.40 16.56
CA ASP A 156 -4.87 9.32 15.86
C ASP A 156 -3.71 8.64 15.13
N ALA A 157 -3.56 7.33 15.32
CA ALA A 157 -2.51 6.55 14.69
C ALA A 157 -2.87 6.12 13.26
N ILE A 158 -1.86 6.01 12.40
CA ILE A 158 -1.94 5.51 11.03
C ILE A 158 -1.14 4.22 10.94
N MET A 159 -1.74 3.17 10.37
CA MET A 159 -1.03 1.98 9.93
C MET A 159 -1.00 1.95 8.40
N ALA A 160 0.20 1.89 7.83
CA ALA A 160 0.42 1.80 6.40
C ALA A 160 1.27 0.59 6.03
N LEU A 161 0.97 0.03 4.86
CA LEU A 161 1.64 -1.14 4.29
C LEU A 161 2.28 -0.77 2.96
N PHE A 162 3.42 -1.38 2.69
CA PHE A 162 4.20 -1.22 1.46
C PHE A 162 4.49 -2.61 0.90
N ASP A 163 3.71 -3.00 -0.09
CA ASP A 163 3.73 -4.31 -0.73
C ASP A 163 4.39 -4.32 -2.10
N HIS A 164 4.46 -3.18 -2.77
CA HIS A 164 5.14 -2.96 -4.05
C HIS A 164 5.03 -4.19 -4.98
N PRO A 165 3.84 -4.47 -5.56
CA PRO A 165 3.53 -5.75 -6.19
C PRO A 165 4.53 -6.22 -7.28
N ASP A 166 5.14 -5.28 -8.00
CA ASP A 166 6.10 -5.56 -9.09
C ASP A 166 7.57 -5.31 -8.67
N GLY A 167 7.84 -5.14 -7.38
CA GLY A 167 9.12 -4.72 -6.83
C GLY A 167 9.80 -5.76 -5.94
N SER A 168 11.04 -5.46 -5.57
CA SER A 168 11.84 -6.26 -4.65
C SER A 168 11.58 -5.88 -3.19
N GLU A 169 12.10 -6.69 -2.27
CA GLU A 169 12.19 -6.39 -0.84
C GLU A 169 12.86 -5.03 -0.57
N HIS A 170 13.83 -4.64 -1.41
CA HIS A 170 14.52 -3.37 -1.32
C HIS A 170 13.60 -2.18 -1.65
N ASP A 171 12.70 -2.36 -2.62
CA ASP A 171 11.76 -1.32 -3.03
C ASP A 171 10.71 -1.10 -1.93
N LYS A 172 10.15 -2.18 -1.37
CA LYS A 172 9.21 -2.11 -0.22
C LYS A 172 9.80 -1.33 0.96
N VAL A 173 11.06 -1.61 1.32
CA VAL A 173 11.78 -0.92 2.39
C VAL A 173 12.07 0.54 2.06
N MET A 174 12.55 0.82 0.85
CA MET A 174 12.86 2.20 0.44
C MET A 174 11.63 3.07 0.38
N ASP A 175 10.51 2.53 -0.08
CA ASP A 175 9.22 3.20 -0.15
C ASP A 175 8.74 3.62 1.24
N ALA A 176 8.78 2.72 2.21
CA ALA A 176 8.43 3.03 3.60
C ALA A 176 9.33 4.12 4.21
N LEU A 177 10.63 4.07 3.94
CA LEU A 177 11.59 5.06 4.44
C LEU A 177 11.41 6.44 3.78
N GLN A 178 11.15 6.48 2.47
CA GLN A 178 10.88 7.73 1.77
C GLN A 178 9.53 8.32 2.20
N ALA A 179 8.52 7.48 2.43
CA ALA A 179 7.26 7.89 3.02
C ALA A 179 7.46 8.53 4.40
N ALA A 180 8.24 7.90 5.29
CA ALA A 180 8.52 8.43 6.62
C ALA A 180 9.24 9.79 6.58
N ILE A 181 10.22 9.98 5.69
CA ILE A 181 10.85 11.29 5.47
C ILE A 181 9.82 12.30 4.97
N GLY A 182 8.99 11.90 3.99
CA GLY A 182 7.93 12.74 3.44
C GLY A 182 6.89 13.14 4.49
N LEU A 183 6.53 12.25 5.42
CA LEU A 183 5.65 12.51 6.55
C LEU A 183 6.22 13.59 7.47
N ARG A 184 7.51 13.52 7.81
CA ARG A 184 8.18 14.57 8.61
C ARG A 184 8.21 15.93 7.90
N LEU A 185 8.45 15.94 6.59
CA LEU A 185 8.41 17.17 5.79
C LEU A 185 6.99 17.76 5.71
N ALA A 186 5.98 16.92 5.48
CA ALA A 186 4.58 17.32 5.45
C ALA A 186 4.12 17.86 6.81
N LEU A 187 4.57 17.23 7.92
CA LEU A 187 4.32 17.71 9.27
C LEU A 187 4.93 19.08 9.52
N ASN A 188 6.17 19.32 9.10
CA ASN A 188 6.83 20.63 9.26
C ASN A 188 6.05 21.74 8.54
N LEU A 189 5.56 21.46 7.32
CA LEU A 189 4.69 22.40 6.60
C LEU A 189 3.35 22.60 7.30
N TYR A 190 2.77 21.53 7.84
CA TYR A 190 1.51 21.60 8.58
C TYR A 190 1.67 22.43 9.86
N ASN A 191 2.74 22.24 10.61
CA ASN A 191 3.03 23.00 11.82
C ASN A 191 3.20 24.50 11.55
N LYS A 192 3.88 24.89 10.46
CA LYS A 192 3.93 26.32 10.05
C LYS A 192 2.53 26.90 9.81
N HIS A 193 1.64 26.14 9.17
CA HIS A 193 0.27 26.58 8.94
C HIS A 193 -0.54 26.67 10.25
N ARG A 194 -0.35 25.71 11.16
CA ARG A 194 -0.96 25.70 12.50
C ARG A 194 -0.53 26.92 13.31
N GLU A 195 0.77 27.19 13.36
CA GLU A 195 1.35 28.35 14.07
C GLU A 195 0.80 29.67 13.52
N ASN A 196 0.76 29.82 12.19
CA ASN A 196 0.17 31.00 11.54
C ASN A 196 -1.33 31.17 11.83
N SER A 197 -1.99 30.11 12.28
CA SER A 197 -3.41 30.09 12.65
C SER A 197 -3.63 30.09 14.17
N GLY A 198 -2.56 30.30 14.97
CA GLY A 198 -2.62 30.37 16.43
C GLY A 198 -2.71 29.00 17.15
N TYR A 199 -2.53 27.90 16.44
CA TYR A 199 -2.52 26.55 17.02
C TYR A 199 -1.09 26.11 17.38
N GLN A 200 -0.97 25.35 18.46
CA GLN A 200 0.30 24.74 18.85
C GLN A 200 0.76 23.71 17.80
N PRO A 201 2.07 23.65 17.51
CA PRO A 201 2.63 22.61 16.65
C PRO A 201 2.45 21.23 17.31
N ILE A 202 2.44 20.20 16.49
CA ILE A 202 2.33 18.80 16.91
C ILE A 202 3.59 18.03 16.49
N ASN A 203 3.88 16.93 17.17
CA ASN A 203 4.93 16.00 16.75
C ASN A 203 4.34 14.61 16.46
N ILE A 204 5.00 13.82 15.63
CA ILE A 204 4.64 12.42 15.36
C ILE A 204 5.83 11.50 15.59
N GLY A 205 5.57 10.31 16.12
CA GLY A 205 6.50 9.19 16.14
C GLY A 205 6.25 8.30 14.93
N ILE A 206 7.31 7.73 14.34
CA ILE A 206 7.21 6.82 13.19
C ILE A 206 8.01 5.56 13.46
N GLY A 207 7.34 4.41 13.49
CA GLY A 207 7.96 3.09 13.60
C GLY A 207 7.90 2.32 12.29
N ILE A 208 9.01 1.74 11.83
CA ILE A 208 9.05 0.90 10.62
C ILE A 208 9.69 -0.45 10.88
N HIS A 209 9.03 -1.50 10.43
CA HIS A 209 9.57 -2.86 10.40
C HIS A 209 9.38 -3.47 9.01
N TYR A 210 10.26 -4.41 8.66
CA TYR A 210 10.12 -5.24 7.47
C TYR A 210 10.12 -6.71 7.89
N GLY A 211 9.15 -7.48 7.39
CA GLY A 211 9.04 -8.91 7.67
C GLY A 211 7.68 -9.50 7.30
N PRO A 212 7.46 -10.78 7.66
CA PRO A 212 6.31 -11.54 7.19
C PRO A 212 5.04 -11.06 7.86
N VAL A 213 3.98 -10.94 7.06
CA VAL A 213 2.62 -10.69 7.52
C VAL A 213 1.64 -11.57 6.79
N ILE A 214 0.51 -11.80 7.44
CA ILE A 214 -0.67 -12.41 6.84
C ILE A 214 -1.62 -11.26 6.49
N ILE A 215 -1.77 -10.96 5.20
CA ILE A 215 -2.80 -10.06 4.69
C ILE A 215 -4.04 -10.89 4.44
N GLY A 216 -5.17 -10.54 5.04
CA GLY A 216 -6.39 -11.30 4.84
C GLY A 216 -7.66 -10.65 5.33
N THR A 217 -8.74 -11.40 5.17
CA THR A 217 -10.07 -11.01 5.61
C THR A 217 -10.47 -11.75 6.87
N VAL A 218 -10.98 -11.01 7.86
CA VAL A 218 -11.45 -11.55 9.15
C VAL A 218 -12.85 -11.05 9.44
N GLY A 219 -13.66 -11.85 10.14
CA GLY A 219 -15.02 -11.48 10.52
C GLY A 219 -16.06 -12.57 10.24
N THR A 220 -17.26 -12.15 9.86
CA THR A 220 -18.40 -13.00 9.50
C THR A 220 -18.88 -12.67 8.09
N GLU A 221 -19.76 -13.49 7.51
CA GLU A 221 -20.29 -13.24 6.15
C GLU A 221 -20.93 -11.86 5.99
N ASP A 222 -21.63 -11.38 7.03
CA ASP A 222 -22.29 -10.07 7.03
C ASP A 222 -21.38 -8.89 7.44
N ARG A 223 -20.17 -9.18 7.97
CA ARG A 223 -19.22 -8.16 8.41
C ARG A 223 -17.79 -8.66 8.31
N MET A 224 -17.09 -8.19 7.29
CA MET A 224 -15.71 -8.53 7.00
C MET A 224 -14.82 -7.29 7.15
N ASP A 225 -13.67 -7.45 7.81
CA ASP A 225 -12.60 -6.47 7.87
C ASP A 225 -11.37 -7.00 7.14
N THR A 226 -10.67 -6.09 6.47
CA THR A 226 -9.33 -6.34 5.92
C THR A 226 -8.29 -6.09 7.01
N THR A 227 -7.30 -6.97 7.10
CA THR A 227 -6.27 -6.81 8.11
C THR A 227 -4.94 -7.41 7.65
N ALA A 228 -3.85 -6.77 8.05
CA ALA A 228 -2.56 -7.42 8.17
C ALA A 228 -2.36 -7.92 9.61
N LEU A 229 -1.97 -9.17 9.76
CA LEU A 229 -1.73 -9.83 11.03
C LEU A 229 -0.32 -10.39 11.05
N GLY A 230 0.25 -10.51 12.24
CA GLY A 230 1.56 -11.12 12.41
C GLY A 230 2.42 -10.37 13.41
N ASP A 231 3.50 -11.01 13.82
CA ASP A 231 4.41 -10.41 14.78
C ASP A 231 5.12 -9.16 14.22
N SER A 232 5.38 -9.11 12.91
CA SER A 232 5.95 -7.96 12.20
C SER A 232 5.13 -6.67 12.40
N VAL A 233 3.79 -6.78 12.41
CA VAL A 233 2.87 -5.65 12.69
C VAL A 233 3.07 -5.15 14.11
N ASN A 234 3.14 -6.08 15.08
CA ASN A 234 3.36 -5.74 16.48
C ASN A 234 4.74 -5.12 16.74
N ILE A 235 5.77 -5.56 16.01
CA ILE A 235 7.10 -4.96 16.09
C ILE A 235 7.04 -3.51 15.60
N ALA A 236 6.49 -3.27 14.40
CA ALA A 236 6.37 -1.91 13.86
C ALA A 236 5.62 -0.96 14.81
N TYR A 237 4.49 -1.40 15.36
CA TYR A 237 3.72 -0.64 16.36
C TYR A 237 4.54 -0.30 17.61
N ARG A 238 5.36 -1.24 18.09
CA ARG A 238 6.20 -0.98 19.28
C ARG A 238 7.38 -0.07 18.98
N LEU A 239 7.95 -0.13 17.78
CA LEU A 239 9.00 0.79 17.35
C LEU A 239 8.49 2.24 17.31
N GLU A 240 7.24 2.44 16.88
CA GLU A 240 6.58 3.74 16.96
C GLU A 240 6.52 4.20 18.42
N GLY A 241 6.00 3.37 19.33
CA GLY A 241 5.92 3.74 20.76
C GLY A 241 7.29 4.07 21.40
N LEU A 242 8.38 3.45 20.93
CA LEU A 242 9.74 3.76 21.38
C LEU A 242 10.25 5.14 20.94
N CYS A 243 9.65 5.75 19.93
CA CYS A 243 10.01 7.10 19.45
C CYS A 243 9.95 8.11 20.60
N ARG A 244 8.95 8.00 21.47
CA ARG A 244 8.79 8.86 22.64
C ARG A 244 9.93 8.69 23.64
N ASN A 245 10.30 7.45 23.92
CA ASN A 245 11.31 7.11 24.93
C ASN A 245 12.73 7.52 24.51
N TYR A 246 13.06 7.35 23.23
CA TYR A 246 14.36 7.76 22.69
C TYR A 246 14.37 9.20 22.15
N HIS A 247 13.23 9.89 22.20
CA HIS A 247 13.04 11.21 21.58
C HIS A 247 13.52 11.25 20.12
N ALA A 248 13.22 10.17 19.40
CA ALA A 248 13.55 9.98 17.99
C ALA A 248 12.28 10.13 17.17
N ASP A 249 12.35 10.83 16.03
CA ASP A 249 11.19 11.02 15.16
C ASP A 249 10.84 9.76 14.36
N ILE A 250 11.85 8.98 13.97
CA ILE A 250 11.71 7.80 13.12
C ILE A 250 12.63 6.69 13.66
N ILE A 251 12.03 5.56 14.08
CA ILE A 251 12.75 4.37 14.52
C ILE A 251 12.47 3.21 13.56
N ILE A 252 13.53 2.52 13.15
CA ILE A 252 13.46 1.35 12.26
C ILE A 252 14.12 0.12 12.88
N SER A 253 13.66 -1.07 12.50
CA SER A 253 14.32 -2.32 12.89
C SER A 253 15.60 -2.60 12.10
N GLU A 254 16.40 -3.54 12.61
CA GLU A 254 17.54 -4.11 11.88
C GLU A 254 17.13 -4.73 10.54
N GLN A 255 15.94 -5.30 10.45
CA GLN A 255 15.42 -5.93 9.23
C GLN A 255 15.21 -4.91 8.12
N VAL A 256 14.80 -3.69 8.45
CA VAL A 256 14.76 -2.58 7.50
C VAL A 256 16.18 -2.26 7.00
N VAL A 257 17.17 -2.19 7.91
CA VAL A 257 18.56 -1.90 7.55
C VAL A 257 19.17 -3.00 6.67
N LEU A 258 18.91 -4.27 6.97
CA LEU A 258 19.43 -5.42 6.22
C LEU A 258 18.88 -5.52 4.80
N ASN A 259 17.67 -5.01 4.57
CA ASN A 259 16.98 -5.05 3.29
C ASN A 259 17.04 -3.71 2.54
N LEU A 260 17.90 -2.77 2.96
CA LEU A 260 18.17 -1.57 2.19
C LEU A 260 18.95 -1.90 0.90
N PRO A 261 18.65 -1.25 -0.23
CA PRO A 261 19.41 -1.45 -1.46
C PRO A 261 20.87 -0.99 -1.30
N PRO A 262 21.87 -1.70 -1.86
CA PRO A 262 23.31 -1.48 -1.58
C PRO A 262 23.85 -0.06 -1.80
N ARG A 263 23.16 0.78 -2.58
CA ARG A 263 23.57 2.16 -2.90
C ARG A 263 22.60 3.22 -2.35
N HIS A 264 21.85 2.87 -1.31
CA HIS A 264 20.94 3.81 -0.66
C HIS A 264 21.69 5.04 -0.13
N ARG A 265 21.01 6.19 -0.06
CA ARG A 265 21.54 7.43 0.53
C ARG A 265 20.97 7.74 1.91
N MET A 266 20.29 6.75 2.51
CA MET A 266 19.71 6.86 3.84
C MET A 266 20.81 7.03 4.89
N THR A 267 20.72 8.13 5.64
CA THR A 267 21.48 8.35 6.87
C THR A 267 20.67 7.87 8.06
N PHE A 268 21.24 6.98 8.87
CA PHE A 268 20.69 6.50 10.13
C PHE A 268 21.84 6.18 11.09
N ARG A 269 21.53 6.03 12.39
CA ARG A 269 22.47 5.59 13.43
C ARG A 269 21.85 4.53 14.31
N ILE A 270 22.64 3.67 14.92
CA ILE A 270 22.12 2.75 15.94
C ILE A 270 21.61 3.53 17.18
N LEU A 271 20.48 3.10 17.73
CA LEU A 271 19.96 3.64 18.99
C LEU A 271 20.14 2.66 20.13
N ASP A 272 19.62 1.44 19.98
CA ASP A 272 19.60 0.46 21.06
C ASP A 272 19.42 -0.99 20.51
N ASN A 273 19.56 -1.98 21.38
CA ASN A 273 19.13 -3.36 21.24
C ASN A 273 18.02 -3.65 22.28
N VAL A 274 16.80 -3.91 21.83
CA VAL A 274 15.61 -4.03 22.69
C VAL A 274 14.95 -5.40 22.55
N ILE A 275 14.27 -5.86 23.59
CA ILE A 275 13.38 -7.01 23.53
C ILE A 275 11.96 -6.48 23.33
N VAL A 276 11.34 -6.98 22.28
CA VAL A 276 9.95 -6.73 21.98
C VAL A 276 9.10 -7.75 22.76
N LYS A 277 8.15 -7.26 23.58
CA LYS A 277 7.34 -8.10 24.51
C LYS A 277 6.79 -9.35 23.81
N GLY A 278 7.10 -10.53 24.36
CA GLY A 278 6.73 -11.83 23.80
C GLY A 278 7.85 -12.52 23.01
N ARG A 279 9.02 -11.88 22.83
CA ARG A 279 10.22 -12.50 22.24
C ARG A 279 11.37 -12.64 23.23
N SER A 280 12.27 -13.58 22.95
CA SER A 280 13.51 -13.80 23.70
C SER A 280 14.76 -13.24 23.01
N GLN A 281 14.70 -12.99 21.70
CA GLN A 281 15.80 -12.43 20.92
C GLN A 281 15.78 -10.89 20.95
N GLY A 282 16.97 -10.29 21.04
CA GLY A 282 17.13 -8.84 20.93
C GLY A 282 16.97 -8.36 19.50
N GLN A 283 16.35 -7.20 19.35
CA GLN A 283 16.15 -6.48 18.10
C GLN A 283 16.94 -5.18 18.17
N LYS A 284 17.94 -5.01 17.30
CA LYS A 284 18.56 -3.69 17.14
C LYS A 284 17.59 -2.74 16.47
N ILE A 285 17.63 -1.50 16.93
CA ILE A 285 16.82 -0.39 16.43
C ILE A 285 17.72 0.78 16.05
N TYR A 286 17.29 1.52 15.04
CA TYR A 286 18.06 2.61 14.45
C TYR A 286 17.20 3.87 14.32
N GLU A 287 17.79 5.04 14.53
CA GLU A 287 17.18 6.33 14.26
C GLU A 287 17.46 6.74 12.82
N VAL A 288 16.43 7.04 12.04
CA VAL A 288 16.62 7.62 10.72
C VAL A 288 16.84 9.12 10.85
N LEU A 289 17.95 9.61 10.30
CA LEU A 289 18.37 11.02 10.38
C LEU A 289 18.12 11.79 9.08
N SER A 290 17.69 11.10 8.03
CA SER A 290 17.65 11.63 6.67
C SER A 290 16.70 12.82 6.50
N HIS A 291 15.69 12.96 7.36
CA HIS A 291 14.78 14.11 7.38
C HIS A 291 15.35 15.35 8.07
N LEU A 292 16.46 15.22 8.81
CA LEU A 292 17.07 16.31 9.56
C LEU A 292 18.02 17.14 8.68
N PRO A 293 18.28 18.42 9.03
CA PRO A 293 19.33 19.21 8.40
C PRO A 293 20.70 18.53 8.49
N LYS A 294 21.55 18.71 7.46
CA LYS A 294 22.86 18.03 7.36
C LYS A 294 23.77 18.24 8.57
N GLN A 295 23.76 19.42 9.17
CA GLN A 295 24.53 19.70 10.37
C GLN A 295 24.09 18.83 11.57
N GLN A 296 22.78 18.64 11.75
CA GLN A 296 22.25 17.78 12.81
C GLN A 296 22.55 16.31 12.55
N GLN A 297 22.50 15.87 11.28
CA GLN A 297 22.92 14.52 10.90
C GLN A 297 24.38 14.25 11.32
N ILE A 298 25.29 15.17 11.02
CA ILE A 298 26.72 15.04 11.35
C ILE A 298 26.93 14.96 12.88
N ILE A 299 26.27 15.84 13.65
CA ILE A 299 26.37 15.86 15.11
C ILE A 299 25.89 14.53 15.71
N LYS A 300 24.72 14.06 15.28
CA LYS A 300 24.13 12.80 15.77
C LYS A 300 24.96 11.57 15.39
N LEU A 301 25.55 11.55 14.20
CA LEU A 301 26.44 10.48 13.76
C LEU A 301 27.75 10.45 14.55
N ALA A 302 28.31 11.61 14.91
CA ALA A 302 29.55 11.68 15.69
C ALA A 302 29.44 11.01 17.07
N GLN A 303 28.22 10.90 17.60
CA GLN A 303 27.91 10.30 18.91
C GLN A 303 27.72 8.78 18.86
N GLU A 304 27.68 8.18 17.65
CA GLU A 304 27.35 6.75 17.48
C GLU A 304 28.37 5.84 18.17
N LYS A 305 29.65 6.26 18.22
CA LYS A 305 30.70 5.50 18.90
C LYS A 305 30.44 5.37 20.40
N GLU A 306 29.99 6.44 21.05
CA GLU A 306 29.63 6.44 22.46
C GLU A 306 28.39 5.57 22.73
N ILE A 307 27.38 5.62 21.85
CA ILE A 307 26.21 4.73 21.92
C ILE A 307 26.64 3.25 21.86
N LEU A 308 27.47 2.88 20.88
CA LEU A 308 28.01 1.54 20.75
C LEU A 308 28.83 1.10 21.98
N THR A 309 29.52 2.05 22.62
CA THR A 309 30.26 1.79 23.85
C THR A 309 29.31 1.46 25.01
N CYS A 310 28.25 2.25 25.21
CA CYS A 310 27.22 1.96 26.21
C CYS A 310 26.56 0.61 25.97
N LEU A 311 26.18 0.29 24.72
CA LEU A 311 25.59 -1.01 24.37
C LEU A 311 26.53 -2.19 24.64
N SER A 312 27.83 -2.03 24.36
CA SER A 312 28.84 -3.04 24.65
C SER A 312 29.01 -3.27 26.16
N LEU A 313 29.05 -2.19 26.95
CA LEU A 313 29.12 -2.25 28.42
C LEU A 313 27.88 -2.92 29.02
N ARG A 314 26.68 -2.60 28.50
CA ARG A 314 25.42 -3.25 28.90
C ARG A 314 25.47 -4.74 28.65
N LYS A 315 25.84 -5.15 27.44
CA LYS A 315 26.00 -6.57 27.07
C LYS A 315 27.02 -7.32 27.95
N GLN A 316 28.06 -6.63 28.43
CA GLN A 316 29.06 -7.17 29.37
C GLN A 316 28.62 -7.12 30.84
N LYS A 317 27.43 -6.59 31.14
CA LYS A 317 26.91 -6.34 32.50
C LYS A 317 27.76 -5.38 33.33
N ARG A 318 28.55 -4.51 32.69
CA ARG A 318 29.39 -3.48 33.33
C ARG A 318 28.59 -2.20 33.50
N LEU A 319 27.50 -2.28 34.28
CA LEU A 319 26.50 -1.21 34.39
C LEU A 319 27.05 0.07 35.05
N GLY A 320 27.97 -0.05 36.01
CA GLY A 320 28.63 1.13 36.61
C GLY A 320 29.40 1.94 35.58
N GLU A 321 30.21 1.28 34.76
CA GLU A 321 30.98 1.93 33.70
C GLU A 321 30.08 2.49 32.59
N MET A 322 28.94 1.84 32.32
CA MET A 322 27.92 2.38 31.42
C MET A 322 27.34 3.68 31.97
N ALA A 323 27.02 3.73 33.27
CA ALA A 323 26.53 4.95 33.93
C ALA A 323 27.56 6.08 33.90
N ASP A 324 28.83 5.79 34.17
CA ASP A 324 29.92 6.76 34.11
C ASP A 324 30.10 7.31 32.68
N THR A 325 30.10 6.42 31.69
CA THR A 325 30.21 6.77 30.27
C THR A 325 29.03 7.65 29.83
N ALA A 326 27.80 7.23 30.18
CA ALA A 326 26.58 7.98 29.87
C ALA A 326 26.60 9.37 30.52
N SER A 327 27.02 9.47 31.79
CA SER A 327 27.14 10.74 32.52
C SER A 327 28.16 11.69 31.86
N SER A 328 29.31 11.17 31.44
CA SER A 328 30.30 11.94 30.67
C SER A 328 29.74 12.43 29.33
N CYS A 329 28.96 11.58 28.65
CA CYS A 329 28.31 11.93 27.39
C CYS A 329 27.22 12.98 27.58
N ILE A 330 26.44 12.94 28.65
CA ILE A 330 25.44 13.97 28.98
C ILE A 330 26.12 15.33 29.18
N ALA A 331 27.26 15.37 29.89
CA ALA A 331 28.02 16.61 30.07
C ALA A 331 28.58 17.16 28.73
N ARG A 332 28.97 16.28 27.80
CA ARG A 332 29.51 16.65 26.49
C ARG A 332 28.42 17.01 25.48
N TYR A 333 27.28 16.32 25.53
CA TYR A 333 26.18 16.39 24.57
C TYR A 333 24.84 16.61 25.33
N PRO A 334 24.64 17.76 25.99
CA PRO A 334 23.50 17.99 26.88
C PRO A 334 22.14 17.97 26.18
N THR A 335 22.11 18.14 24.86
CA THR A 335 20.90 18.13 24.04
C THR A 335 20.57 16.75 23.46
N GLU A 336 21.38 15.72 23.73
CA GLU A 336 21.19 14.39 23.19
C GLU A 336 20.54 13.46 24.24
N PRO A 337 19.25 13.14 24.10
CA PRO A 337 18.48 12.44 25.13
C PRO A 337 18.85 10.95 25.25
N VAL A 338 19.46 10.35 24.23
CA VAL A 338 19.82 8.91 24.25
C VAL A 338 20.73 8.55 25.42
N PHE A 339 21.62 9.46 25.84
CA PHE A 339 22.55 9.21 26.94
C PHE A 339 21.86 9.28 28.31
N ALA A 340 20.86 10.14 28.48
CA ALA A 340 20.02 10.15 29.68
C ALA A 340 19.25 8.83 29.79
N GLN A 341 18.77 8.29 28.66
CA GLN A 341 18.13 6.99 28.62
C GLN A 341 19.10 5.86 29.02
N PHE A 342 20.33 5.84 28.51
CA PHE A 342 21.33 4.85 28.93
C PHE A 342 21.67 4.93 30.41
N LEU A 343 21.79 6.14 30.97
CA LEU A 343 22.03 6.33 32.40
C LEU A 343 20.88 5.75 33.23
N ALA A 344 19.63 6.10 32.89
CA ALA A 344 18.45 5.62 33.57
C ALA A 344 18.29 4.08 33.44
N GLN A 345 18.63 3.50 32.29
CA GLN A 345 18.69 2.05 32.11
C GLN A 345 19.77 1.40 32.99
N ALA A 346 20.96 2.00 33.13
CA ALA A 346 22.03 1.49 33.99
C ALA A 346 21.57 1.39 35.46
N GLU A 347 20.96 2.46 35.95
CA GLU A 347 20.42 2.53 37.31
C GLU A 347 19.29 1.53 37.51
N PHE A 348 18.38 1.43 36.53
CA PHE A 348 17.26 0.50 36.58
C PHE A 348 17.72 -0.97 36.61
N LEU A 349 18.63 -1.36 35.71
CA LEU A 349 19.13 -2.73 35.61
C LEU A 349 20.00 -3.13 36.81
N THR A 350 20.68 -2.17 37.44
CA THR A 350 21.41 -2.40 38.70
C THR A 350 20.45 -2.83 39.82
N ARG A 351 19.23 -2.28 39.83
CA ARG A 351 18.17 -2.68 40.78
C ARG A 351 17.37 -3.89 40.32
N ASN A 352 17.32 -4.16 39.01
CA ASN A 352 16.45 -5.16 38.38
C ASN A 352 17.18 -6.03 37.32
N PRO A 353 18.13 -6.90 37.73
CA PRO A 353 19.05 -7.59 36.82
C PRO A 353 18.40 -8.63 35.88
N PHE A 354 17.13 -9.00 36.10
CA PHE A 354 16.41 -10.00 35.28
C PHE A 354 15.66 -9.40 34.08
N HIS A 355 15.71 -8.07 33.88
CA HIS A 355 15.00 -7.39 32.79
C HIS A 355 15.83 -7.27 31.50
N GLU A 356 17.00 -7.90 31.46
CA GLU A 356 17.90 -7.97 30.31
C GLU A 356 18.15 -9.44 29.92
N ASN A 357 18.12 -9.74 28.62
CA ASN A 357 18.46 -11.08 28.12
C ASN A 357 19.98 -11.24 27.88
N LYS A 358 20.39 -12.47 27.52
CA LYS A 358 21.81 -12.79 27.22
C LYS A 358 22.41 -12.00 26.04
N SER A 359 21.60 -11.41 25.17
CA SER A 359 22.08 -10.59 24.05
C SER A 359 22.35 -9.12 24.43
N GLY A 360 22.07 -8.76 25.68
CA GLY A 360 22.15 -7.38 26.16
C GLY A 360 20.94 -6.54 25.79
N ALA A 361 19.82 -7.19 25.44
CA ALA A 361 18.60 -6.51 25.04
C ALA A 361 17.68 -6.31 26.24
N ILE A 362 17.07 -5.13 26.33
CA ILE A 362 16.20 -4.75 27.45
C ILE A 362 14.71 -4.95 27.11
N ASN A 363 13.95 -5.53 28.03
CA ASN A 363 12.50 -5.68 27.87
C ASN A 363 11.81 -4.31 28.02
N SER A 364 11.38 -3.70 26.91
CA SER A 364 10.61 -2.46 26.94
C SER A 364 9.20 -2.75 27.50
N PRO A 365 8.67 -2.02 28.50
CA PRO A 365 8.94 -0.62 28.85
C PRO A 365 9.33 -0.43 30.33
N LEU A 366 10.54 0.09 30.58
CA LEU A 366 10.91 0.82 31.81
C LEU A 366 11.85 1.94 31.38
N ILE A 367 11.26 2.97 30.76
CA ILE A 367 11.12 4.36 31.24
C ILE A 367 9.91 4.95 30.54
#